data_AF-A0A0U1DZP0-F1
#
_entry.id   AF-A0A0U1DZP0-F1
#
_cell.length_a   1.000
_cell.length_b   1.000
_cell.length_c   1.000
_cell.angle_alpha   90.00
_cell.angle_beta   90.00
_cell.angle_gamma   90.00
#
_symmetry.space_group_name_H-M   'P 1'
#
loop_
_entity.id
_entity.type
_entity.pdbx_description
1 polymer ?
#
loop_
_entity_poly.entity_id
_entity_poly.type
_entity_poly.pdbx_seq_one_letter_code
_entity_poly.pdbx_strand_id
1 'polypeptide(L)' 'MVGAPVDALVELAEDVQADLLVVGNVGLSTIAGRLLGSVPANVARRSKTDVLIVHTS' A
#
# COMPACT_ATOMS: atom_id res chain seq x y z
N MET A 1 15.78 3.92 0.80
CA MET A 1 14.69 4.73 1.38
C MET A 1 14.49 4.34 2.83
N VAL A 2 14.28 5.32 3.73
CA VAL A 2 13.87 5.12 5.12
C VAL A 2 12.69 6.06 5.37
N GLY A 3 11.56 5.54 5.83
CA GLY A 3 10.33 6.33 6.00
C GLY A 3 9.15 5.46 6.43
N ALA A 4 7.98 6.08 6.58
CA ALA A 4 6.74 5.36 6.85
C ALA A 4 6.42 4.40 5.69
N PRO A 5 5.82 3.21 5.94
CA PRO A 5 5.68 2.17 4.92
C PRO A 5 4.97 2.64 3.64
N VAL A 6 3.93 3.46 3.76
CA VAL A 6 3.18 3.95 2.60
C VAL A 6 4.06 4.83 1.71
N ASP A 7 4.80 5.77 2.29
CA ASP A 7 5.66 6.69 1.52
C ASP A 7 6.78 5.91 0.85
N ALA A 8 7.48 5.08 1.62
CA ALA A 8 8.62 4.31 1.12
C ALA A 8 8.23 3.32 0.00
N LEU A 9 7.04 2.70 0.06
CA LEU A 9 6.58 1.78 -0.99
C LEU A 9 6.17 2.52 -2.26
N VAL A 10 5.44 3.64 -2.14
CA VAL A 10 4.98 4.42 -3.30
C VAL A 10 6.17 5.07 -4.01
N GLU A 11 7.08 5.70 -3.27
CA GLU A 11 8.28 6.32 -3.83
C GLU A 11 9.16 5.26 -4.50
N LEU A 12 9.37 4.10 -3.87
CA LEU A 12 10.19 3.05 -4.47
C LEU A 12 9.58 2.50 -5.75
N ALA A 13 8.27 2.29 -5.80
CA ALA A 13 7.59 1.80 -6.99
C ALA A 13 7.72 2.79 -8.16
N GLU A 14 7.64 4.10 -7.89
CA GLU A 14 7.88 5.13 -8.90
C GLU A 14 9.35 5.16 -9.35
N ASP A 15 10.30 5.14 -8.41
CA ASP A 15 11.74 5.23 -8.68
C ASP A 15 12.26 4.10 -9.58
N VAL A 16 11.76 2.88 -9.36
CA VAL A 16 12.17 1.70 -10.15
C VAL A 16 11.28 1.48 -11.37
N GLN A 17 10.31 2.36 -11.61
CA GLN A 17 9.31 2.21 -12.67
C GLN A 17 8.61 0.85 -12.63
N ALA A 18 8.18 0.42 -11.44
CA ALA A 18 7.52 -0.86 -11.26
C ALA A 18 6.19 -0.89 -12.05
N ASP A 19 5.93 -2.02 -12.70
CA ASP A 19 4.65 -2.27 -13.38
C ASP A 19 3.53 -2.63 -12.38
N LEU A 20 3.89 -3.20 -11.22
CA LEU A 20 2.94 -3.64 -10.20
C LEU A 20 3.53 -3.56 -8.78
N LEU A 21 2.77 -2.96 -7.87
CA LEU A 21 3.07 -2.94 -6.43
C LEU A 21 2.15 -3.92 -5.68
N VAL A 22 2.75 -4.90 -5.01
CA VAL A 22 2.01 -5.96 -4.30
C VAL A 22 2.08 -5.74 -2.79
N VAL A 23 0.93 -5.75 -2.12
CA VAL A 23 0.82 -5.63 -0.65
C VAL A 23 -0.21 -6.61 -0.09
N GLY A 24 -0.10 -6.98 1.19
CA GLY A 24 -1.11 -7.79 1.89
C GLY A 24 -2.33 -6.97 2.34
N ASN A 25 -3.44 -7.63 2.70
CA ASN A 25 -4.71 -7.01 3.09
C ASN A 25 -4.87 -6.70 4.59
N VAL A 26 -3.84 -6.88 5.41
CA VAL A 26 -3.93 -6.70 6.87
C VAL A 26 -4.40 -5.27 7.21
N GLY A 27 -5.42 -5.18 8.06
CA GLY A 27 -6.02 -3.93 8.50
C GLY A 27 -7.16 -3.43 7.61
N LEU A 28 -7.24 -3.84 6.34
CA LEU A 28 -8.22 -3.32 5.36
C LEU A 28 -9.69 -3.56 5.78
N SER A 29 -9.97 -4.72 6.37
CA SER A 29 -11.34 -5.13 6.76
C SER A 29 -11.72 -4.76 8.19
N THR A 30 -10.83 -4.12 8.95
CA THR A 30 -11.07 -3.80 10.36
C THR A 30 -11.79 -2.46 10.52
N ILE A 31 -12.57 -2.29 11.60
CA ILE A 31 -13.23 -1.01 11.91
C ILE A 31 -12.18 0.10 12.06
N ALA A 32 -11.09 -0.18 12.77
CA ALA A 32 -9.97 0.75 12.92
C ALA A 32 -9.35 1.11 11.55
N GLY A 33 -9.14 0.13 10.67
CA GLY A 33 -8.57 0.39 9.35
C GLY A 33 -9.49 1.14 8.39
N ARG A 34 -10.81 1.11 8.59
CA ARG A 34 -11.76 1.96 7.87
C ARG A 34 -11.73 3.42 8.33
N LEU A 35 -11.50 3.65 9.63
CA LEU A 35 -11.51 4.99 10.24
C LEU A 35 -10.14 5.68 10.21
N LEU A 36 -9.08 4.94 10.56
CA LEU A 36 -7.70 5.44 10.67
C LEU A 36 -6.87 5.18 9.41
N GLY A 37 -7.38 4.33 8.51
CA GLY A 37 -6.65 3.83 7.36
C GLY A 37 -5.80 2.61 7.68
N SER A 38 -5.25 2.01 6.63
CA SER A 38 -4.30 0.90 6.69
C SER A 38 -3.25 1.09 5.61
N VAL A 39 -2.11 0.41 5.73
CA VAL A 39 -1.07 0.43 4.69
C VAL A 39 -1.66 0.06 3.31
N PRO A 40 -2.37 -1.08 3.12
CA PRO A 40 -2.92 -1.40 1.80
C PRO A 40 -3.94 -0.38 1.28
N ALA A 41 -4.80 0.19 2.14
CA ALA A 41 -5.75 1.23 1.72
C ALA A 41 -5.04 2.51 1.27
N ASN A 42 -4.01 2.94 2.01
CA ASN A 42 -3.29 4.17 1.71
C ASN A 42 -2.35 4.00 0.50
N VAL A 43 -1.74 2.83 0.32
CA VAL A 43 -0.95 2.49 -0.87
C VAL A 43 -1.85 2.48 -2.11
N ALA A 44 -2.97 1.76 -2.09
CA ALA A 44 -3.91 1.72 -3.22
C ALA A 44 -4.48 3.10 -3.57
N ARG A 45 -4.66 4.00 -2.59
CA ARG A 45 -5.13 5.37 -2.83
C ARG A 45 -4.06 6.29 -3.42
N ARG A 46 -2.78 6.09 -3.09
CA ARG A 46 -1.68 7.03 -3.39
C ARG A 46 -0.76 6.58 -4.52
N SER A 47 -0.72 5.29 -4.81
CA SER A 47 0.16 4.73 -5.84
C SER A 47 -0.22 5.25 -7.23
N LYS A 48 0.79 5.57 -8.05
CA LYS A 48 0.65 5.77 -9.50
C LYS A 48 0.86 4.49 -10.30
N THR A 49 1.45 3.48 -9.67
CA THR A 49 1.60 2.11 -10.20
C THR A 49 0.38 1.28 -9.83
N ASP A 50 -0.01 0.33 -10.68
CA ASP A 50 -1.08 -0.62 -10.37
C ASP A 50 -0.80 -1.36 -9.05
N VAL A 51 -1.83 -1.55 -8.23
CA VAL A 51 -1.69 -2.17 -6.92
C VAL A 51 -2.48 -3.47 -6.85
N LEU A 52 -1.79 -4.57 -6.53
CA LEU A 52 -2.43 -5.85 -6.19
C LEU A 52 -2.44 -6.02 -4.68
N ILE A 53 -3.65 -5.99 -4.10
CA ILE A 53 -3.85 -6.33 -2.69
C ILE A 53 -4.12 -7.84 -2.57
N VAL A 54 -3.20 -8.56 -1.94
CA VAL A 54 -3.29 -10.01 -1.75
C VAL A 54 -4.00 -10.33 -0.44
N HIS A 55 -4.90 -11.30 -0.47
CA HIS A 55 -5.53 -11.85 0.74
C HIS A 55 -4.51 -12.70 1.52
N THR A 56 -3.99 -12.14 2.60
CA THR A 56 -2.94 -12.72 3.45
C THR A 56 -3.42 -13.00 4.88
N SER A 57 -4.63 -12.55 5.21
CA SER A 57 -5.29 -12.67 6.52
C SER A 57 -6.78 -12.82 6.37
#